data_AF-A0A8R1U2K8-F1
#
_entry.id   AF-A0A8R1U2K8-F1
#
_cell.length_a   1.000
_cell.length_b   1.000
_cell.length_c   1.000
_cell.angle_alpha   90.00
_cell.angle_beta   90.00
_cell.angle_gamma   90.00
#
_symmetry.space_group_name_H-M   'P 1'
#
loop_
_entity.id
_entity.type
_entity.pdbx_description
1 polymer ?
#
loop_
_entity_poly.entity_id
_entity_poly.type
_entity_poly.pdbx_seq_one_letter_code
_entity_poly.pdbx_strand_id
1 'polypeptide(L)'
;MFSGRNIETSTFLVESTDEEKLRENFSEWKFELDFLESHHIIAFHFTKESMESMNSETIFREIFGIHPLTLRLSASDLTETGLIYCNSTTKARKNPGSVYAIVGSRKF
;
A
#
# COMPACT_ATOMS: atom_id res chain seq x y z
N MET A 1 -6.40 12.01 -1.35
CA MET A 1 -7.25 11.14 -0.50
C MET A 1 -8.36 10.64 -1.38
N PHE A 2 -8.41 9.33 -1.66
CA PHE A 2 -9.55 8.73 -2.35
C PHE A 2 -10.67 8.63 -1.34
N SER A 3 -11.80 9.27 -1.62
CA SER A 3 -12.95 9.30 -0.72
C SER A 3 -14.19 9.53 -1.54
N GLY A 4 -15.29 8.92 -1.14
CA GLY A 4 -16.56 9.08 -1.83
C GLY A 4 -17.55 8.04 -1.37
N ARG A 5 -18.80 8.22 -1.78
CA ARG A 5 -19.81 7.17 -1.60
C ARG A 5 -19.36 5.94 -2.39
N ASN A 6 -19.42 4.77 -1.76
CA ASN A 6 -19.02 3.49 -2.37
C ASN A 6 -17.54 3.37 -2.74
N ILE A 7 -16.66 4.15 -2.07
CA ILE A 7 -15.21 4.02 -2.20
C ILE A 7 -14.65 3.55 -0.87
N GLU A 8 -13.94 2.44 -0.90
CA GLU A 8 -13.15 1.92 0.21
C GLU A 8 -11.68 2.05 -0.10
N THR A 9 -10.87 2.33 0.91
CA THR A 9 -9.43 2.51 0.73
C THR A 9 -8.67 1.93 1.90
N SER A 10 -7.55 1.30 1.61
CA SER A 10 -6.58 0.91 2.64
C SER A 10 -5.17 1.15 2.16
N THR A 11 -4.27 1.43 3.11
CA THR A 11 -2.85 1.60 2.85
C THR A 11 -2.04 0.72 3.78
N PHE A 12 -0.89 0.26 3.31
CA PHE A 12 0.06 -0.54 4.07
C PHE A 12 1.47 0.03 3.91
N LEU A 13 2.15 0.31 5.01
CA LEU A 13 3.54 0.77 5.03
C LEU A 13 4.45 -0.45 5.19
N VAL A 14 5.42 -0.60 4.29
CA VAL A 14 6.41 -1.67 4.36
C VAL A 14 7.44 -1.34 5.42
N GLU A 15 7.46 -2.13 6.50
CA GLU A 15 8.39 -1.94 7.63
C GLU A 15 9.59 -2.90 7.61
N SER A 16 9.58 -3.90 6.73
CA SER A 16 10.61 -4.94 6.69
C SER A 16 10.90 -5.38 5.26
N THR A 17 12.17 -5.69 5.01
CA THR A 17 12.64 -6.34 3.78
C THR A 17 12.64 -7.87 3.88
N ASP A 18 12.32 -8.42 5.05
CA ASP A 18 12.18 -9.86 5.25
C ASP A 18 10.94 -10.37 4.53
N GLU A 19 11.12 -11.29 3.60
CA GLU A 19 10.04 -11.76 2.73
C GLU A 19 9.01 -12.65 3.44
N GLU A 20 9.39 -13.39 4.48
CA GLU A 20 8.44 -14.20 5.25
C GLU A 20 7.56 -13.27 6.10
N LYS A 21 8.18 -12.30 6.79
CA LYS A 21 7.45 -11.29 7.54
C LYS A 21 6.55 -10.45 6.65
N LEU A 22 6.99 -10.11 5.44
CA LEU A 22 6.17 -9.38 4.47
C LEU A 22 4.95 -10.21 4.01
N ARG A 23 5.11 -11.51 3.79
CA ARG A 23 4.00 -12.43 3.47
C ARG A 23 2.98 -12.49 4.59
N GLU A 24 3.44 -12.61 5.84
CA GLU A 24 2.56 -12.62 7.01
C GLU A 24 1.77 -11.31 7.11
N ASN A 25 2.46 -10.17 7.07
CA ASN A 25 1.82 -8.86 7.18
C ASN A 25 0.82 -8.59 6.05
N PHE A 26 1.12 -8.97 4.80
CA PHE A 26 0.19 -8.83 3.68
C PHE A 26 -1.02 -9.76 3.82
N SER A 27 -0.85 -10.96 4.39
CA SER A 27 -1.95 -11.89 4.62
C SER A 27 -2.89 -11.38 5.71
N GLU A 28 -2.33 -10.86 6.81
CA GLU A 28 -3.08 -10.19 7.86
C GLU A 28 -3.82 -8.98 7.31
N TRP A 29 -3.12 -8.11 6.58
CA TRP A 29 -3.74 -6.95 5.94
C TRP A 29 -4.88 -7.36 4.99
N LYS A 30 -4.70 -8.37 4.14
CA LYS A 30 -5.75 -8.88 3.24
C LYS A 30 -6.98 -9.35 4.02
N PHE A 31 -6.79 -10.00 5.16
CA PHE A 31 -7.87 -10.49 6.01
C PHE A 31 -8.72 -9.36 6.60
N GLU A 32 -8.11 -8.19 6.84
CA GLU A 32 -8.82 -7.00 7.33
C GLU A 32 -9.66 -6.28 6.25
N LEU A 33 -9.47 -6.60 4.96
CA LEU A 33 -10.18 -5.94 3.86
C LEU A 33 -11.46 -6.69 3.47
N ASP A 34 -12.58 -6.27 4.03
CA ASP A 34 -13.92 -6.83 3.77
C ASP A 34 -14.50 -6.51 2.38
N PHE A 35 -13.87 -5.58 1.66
CA PHE A 35 -14.39 -5.04 0.41
C PHE A 35 -13.79 -5.67 -0.87
N LEU A 36 -12.79 -6.56 -0.75
CA LEU A 36 -12.05 -7.10 -1.89
C LEU A 36 -12.93 -7.82 -2.93
N GLU A 37 -13.94 -8.56 -2.46
CA GLU A 37 -14.85 -9.31 -3.34
C GLU A 37 -16.02 -8.47 -3.86
N SER A 38 -16.43 -7.44 -3.12
CA SER A 38 -17.60 -6.62 -3.43
C SER A 38 -17.28 -5.37 -4.25
N HIS A 39 -16.00 -5.05 -4.45
CA HIS A 39 -15.54 -3.84 -5.14
C HIS A 39 -14.68 -4.16 -6.37
N HIS A 40 -14.67 -3.25 -7.34
CA HIS A 40 -13.63 -3.18 -8.36
C HIS A 40 -12.36 -2.62 -7.71
N ILE A 41 -11.28 -3.38 -7.74
CA ILE A 41 -10.05 -3.07 -7.01
C ILE A 41 -8.98 -2.52 -7.95
N ILE A 42 -8.32 -1.45 -7.52
CA ILE A 42 -7.07 -0.95 -8.09
C ILE A 42 -6.05 -0.87 -6.96
N ALA A 43 -4.88 -1.48 -7.17
CA ALA A 43 -3.77 -1.42 -6.24
C ALA A 43 -2.67 -0.49 -6.78
N PHE A 44 -2.03 0.24 -5.89
CA PHE A 44 -0.89 1.10 -6.15
C PHE A 44 0.27 0.70 -5.26
N HIS A 45 1.48 0.89 -5.77
CA HIS A 45 2.70 0.68 -5.03
C HIS A 45 3.63 1.89 -5.22
N PHE A 46 4.06 2.51 -4.12
CA PHE A 46 4.92 3.68 -4.12
C PHE A 46 6.21 3.34 -3.38
N THR A 47 7.35 3.36 -4.06
CA THR A 47 8.61 2.90 -3.49
C THR A 47 9.80 3.70 -4.04
N LYS A 48 10.98 3.55 -3.42
CA LYS A 48 12.26 4.01 -3.95
C LYS A 48 13.08 2.82 -4.44
N GLU A 49 13.90 3.02 -5.47
CA GLU A 49 14.79 1.97 -6.02
C GLU A 49 15.64 1.24 -4.95
N SER A 50 15.96 1.89 -3.84
CA SER A 50 16.82 1.35 -2.79
C SER A 50 16.10 0.82 -1.54
N MET A 51 14.77 0.91 -1.46
CA MET A 51 14.05 0.73 -0.18
C MET A 51 13.40 -0.64 0.03
N GLU A 52 13.24 -1.46 -1.01
CA GLU A 52 12.39 -2.64 -0.91
C GLU A 52 13.00 -3.86 -1.59
N SER A 53 12.61 -5.05 -1.12
CA SER A 53 13.03 -6.30 -1.74
C SER A 53 12.49 -6.39 -3.16
N MET A 54 13.29 -6.94 -4.08
CA MET A 54 12.91 -7.09 -5.48
C MET A 54 11.64 -7.93 -5.67
N ASN A 55 11.28 -8.75 -4.68
CA ASN A 55 10.17 -9.70 -4.72
C ASN A 55 8.89 -9.20 -4.06
N SER A 56 8.86 -8.02 -3.44
CA SER A 56 7.68 -7.54 -2.71
C SER A 56 6.42 -7.45 -3.59
N GLU A 57 6.54 -6.95 -4.82
CA GLU A 57 5.44 -6.90 -5.79
C GLU A 57 4.97 -8.29 -6.23
N THR A 58 5.89 -9.25 -6.29
CA THR A 58 5.56 -10.66 -6.57
C THR A 58 4.78 -11.26 -5.41
N ILE A 59 5.24 -11.05 -4.18
CA ILE A 59 4.57 -11.50 -2.96
C ILE A 59 3.18 -10.88 -2.84
N PHE A 60 3.07 -9.57 -3.08
CA PHE A 60 1.78 -8.87 -3.10
C PHE A 60 0.83 -9.51 -4.13
N ARG A 61 1.31 -9.77 -5.35
CA ARG A 61 0.52 -10.42 -6.39
C ARG A 61 0.08 -11.83 -6.01
N GLU A 62 0.94 -12.62 -5.36
CA GLU A 62 0.60 -13.96 -4.87
C GLU A 62 -0.52 -13.93 -3.84
N ILE A 63 -0.48 -12.96 -2.91
CA ILE A 63 -1.46 -12.86 -1.82
C ILE A 63 -2.78 -12.25 -2.30
N PHE A 64 -2.73 -11.15 -3.04
CA PHE A 64 -3.94 -10.42 -3.44
C PHE A 64 -4.52 -10.87 -4.78
N GLY A 65 -3.74 -11.56 -5.62
CA GLY A 65 -4.14 -11.91 -6.99
C GLY A 65 -4.20 -10.69 -7.92
N ILE A 66 -3.59 -9.56 -7.54
CA ILE A 66 -3.65 -8.28 -8.25
C ILE A 66 -2.23 -7.77 -8.47
N HIS A 67 -1.95 -7.24 -9.66
CA HIS A 67 -0.69 -6.55 -9.93
C HIS A 67 -0.85 -5.06 -9.61
N PRO A 68 -0.04 -4.50 -8.68
CA PRO A 68 -0.14 -3.10 -8.32
C PRO A 68 0.45 -2.22 -9.42
N LEU A 69 -0.11 -1.01 -9.57
CA LEU A 69 0.50 0.05 -10.37
C LEU A 69 1.66 0.67 -9.58
N THR A 70 2.88 0.36 -10.00
CA THR A 70 4.09 0.77 -9.28
C THR A 70 4.63 2.12 -9.77
N LEU A 71 4.82 3.06 -8.85
CA LEU A 71 5.64 4.25 -9.01
C LEU A 71 6.95 4.08 -8.23
N ARG A 72 8.06 3.94 -8.95
CA ARG A 72 9.42 3.89 -8.41
C ARG A 72 10.08 5.25 -8.52
N LEU A 73 10.42 5.85 -7.39
CA LEU A 73 11.22 7.06 -7.33
C LEU A 73 12.71 6.72 -7.35
N SER A 74 13.51 7.63 -7.92
CA SER A 74 14.98 7.53 -7.90
C SER A 74 15.52 7.44 -6.48
N ALA A 75 16.68 6.84 -6.28
CA ALA A 75 17.36 6.77 -4.98
C ALA A 75 17.87 8.13 -4.43
N SER A 76 17.38 9.27 -4.93
CA SER A 76 17.76 10.61 -4.45
C SER A 76 17.23 10.88 -3.04
N ASP A 77 18.06 11.47 -2.19
CA ASP A 77 17.67 11.95 -0.85
C ASP A 77 16.63 13.08 -0.88
N LEU A 78 16.42 13.70 -2.04
CA LEU A 78 15.40 14.74 -2.25
C LEU A 78 13.99 14.17 -2.46
N THR A 79 13.87 12.85 -2.57
CA THR A 79 12.60 12.16 -2.83
C THR A 79 12.30 11.17 -1.71
N GLU A 80 11.03 11.13 -1.32
CA GLU A 80 10.54 10.31 -0.21
C GLU A 80 9.16 9.76 -0.56
N THR A 81 8.93 8.49 -0.24
CA THR A 81 7.62 7.86 -0.21
C THR A 81 7.23 7.59 1.23
N GLY A 82 5.94 7.45 1.51
CA GLY A 82 5.48 7.15 2.86
C GLY A 82 4.03 7.52 3.09
N LEU A 83 3.60 7.37 4.34
CA LEU A 83 2.27 7.77 4.79
C LEU A 83 2.35 9.09 5.55
N ILE A 84 1.43 10.00 5.21
CA ILE A 84 1.22 11.24 5.96
C ILE A 84 -0.14 11.12 6.63
N TYR A 85 -0.14 11.03 7.96
CA TYR A 85 -1.36 11.03 8.74
C TYR A 85 -1.64 12.45 9.25
N CYS A 86 -2.75 13.03 8.78
CA CYS A 86 -3.23 14.34 9.19
C CYS A 86 -4.44 14.18 10.12
N ASN A 87 -4.25 14.46 11.40
CA ASN A 87 -5.33 14.61 12.38
C ASN A 87 -5.59 16.13 12.56
N SER A 88 -6.86 16.54 12.68
CA SER A 88 -7.28 17.96 12.83
C SER A 88 -6.72 18.68 14.08
N THR A 89 -6.27 17.93 15.08
CA THR A 89 -5.77 18.42 16.38
C THR A 89 -4.25 18.27 16.58
N THR A 90 -3.55 17.50 15.73
CA THR A 90 -2.10 17.26 15.88
C THR A 90 -1.35 17.52 14.58
N LYS A 91 -0.11 18.02 14.69
CA LYS A 91 0.81 18.17 13.55
C LYS A 91 0.87 16.86 12.75
N ALA A 92 0.90 16.96 11.43
CA ALA A 92 0.96 15.81 10.53
C ALA A 92 2.15 14.90 10.89
N ARG A 93 1.88 13.60 11.06
CA ARG A 93 2.92 12.59 11.28
C ARG A 93 3.31 12.00 9.93
N LYS A 94 4.60 12.05 9.61
CA LYS A 94 5.18 11.42 8.42
C LYS A 94 5.81 10.10 8.83
N ASN A 95 5.43 9.02 8.15
CA ASN A 95 6.05 7.72 8.28
C ASN A 95 6.64 7.36 6.91
N PRO A 96 7.94 7.61 6.69
CA PRO A 96 8.58 7.33 5.42
C PRO A 96 8.75 5.84 5.18
N GLY A 97 8.75 5.43 3.91
CA GLY A 97 8.91 4.05 3.49
C GLY A 97 8.11 3.73 2.23
N SER A 98 8.22 2.48 1.77
CA SER A 98 7.43 1.99 0.64
C SER A 98 5.98 1.75 1.08
N VAL A 99 5.03 2.06 0.21
CA VAL A 99 3.61 2.04 0.53
C VAL A 99 2.83 1.29 -0.54
N TYR A 100 2.01 0.34 -0.10
CA TYR A 100 0.93 -0.21 -0.91
C TYR A 100 -0.36 0.52 -0.57
N ALA A 101 -1.19 0.76 -1.58
CA ALA A 101 -2.53 1.29 -1.41
C ALA A 101 -3.52 0.50 -2.25
N ILE A 102 -4.65 0.14 -1.67
CA ILE A 102 -5.76 -0.51 -2.34
C ILE A 102 -6.94 0.46 -2.33
N VAL A 103 -7.52 0.69 -3.51
CA VAL A 103 -8.73 1.49 -3.70
C VAL A 103 -9.80 0.58 -4.31
N GLY A 104 -10.91 0.44 -3.60
CA GLY A 104 -12.08 -0.30 -4.06
C GLY A 104 -13.23 0.65 -4.43
N SER A 105 -13.88 0.40 -5.55
CA SER A 105 -15.17 1.02 -5.90
C SER A 105 -16.28 -0.03 -5.95
N ARG A 106 -17.36 0.15 -5.20
CA ARG A 106 -18.40 -0.88 -5.02
C ARG A 106 -18.96 -1.33 -6.37
N LYS A 107 -19.08 -2.64 -6.55
CA LYS A 107 -19.80 -3.25 -7.68
C LYS A 107 -21.30 -2.88 -7.56
N PHE A 108 -22.00 -2.88 -8.70
CA PHE A 108 -23.40 -2.46 -8.86
C PHE A 108 -24.35 -3.05 -7.81
#